data_AF-A0A7S2LXJ3-F1
#
_entry.id   AF-A0A7S2LXJ3-F1
#
_cell.length_a   1.000
_cell.length_b   1.000
_cell.length_c   1.000
_cell.angle_alpha   90.00
_cell.angle_beta   90.00
_cell.angle_gamma   90.00
#
_symmetry.space_group_name_H-M   'P 1'
#
loop_
_entity.id
_entity.type
_entity.pdbx_description
1 polymer ?
#
loop_
_entity_poly.entity_id
_entity_poly.type
_entity_poly.pdbx_seq_one_letter_code
_entity_poly.pdbx_strand_id
1 'polypeptide(L)'
;MKNCSMFMDLIKYVAEHTWKWGDWMEEFSAIRTSFTKALDWKGVLVEASPTNYAKMIKKRPNEIANVNAGICSEEKDLHWVEAGGAINGFLEFAPETFQQTWWNEEKIKNAKVIKCRTLKNVLNETVGDHFHFDFFSLDIEGAEYDALMSIDFSLVSFGVIFVESDEHNPLKNMAVRTLLTSAGYTFIKDHNRSYWFVNNDFGLIYEDLIH
;
A
#
# COMPACT_ATOMS: atom_id res chain seq x y z
N MET A 1 9.64 5.19 29.08
CA MET A 1 9.87 5.73 27.71
C MET A 1 11.11 5.08 27.05
N LYS A 2 11.22 3.74 27.00
CA LYS A 2 12.38 3.08 26.33
C LYS A 2 12.04 1.96 25.33
N ASN A 3 10.81 1.43 25.30
CA ASN A 3 10.56 0.17 24.57
C ASN A 3 9.54 0.25 23.42
N CYS A 4 8.89 1.40 23.17
CA CYS A 4 8.34 1.70 21.84
C CYS A 4 9.47 1.69 20.77
N SER A 5 10.73 1.78 21.23
CA SER A 5 11.90 1.59 20.39
C SER A 5 11.94 0.18 19.80
N MET A 6 11.70 -0.94 20.48
CA MET A 6 12.06 -2.25 19.90
C MET A 6 11.28 -2.68 18.63
N PHE A 7 9.97 -2.45 18.54
CA PHE A 7 9.20 -2.73 17.30
C PHE A 7 9.45 -1.64 16.25
N MET A 8 9.54 -0.37 16.65
CA MET A 8 9.92 0.71 15.73
C MET A 8 11.39 0.62 15.30
N ASP A 9 12.23 -0.04 16.08
CA ASP A 9 13.64 -0.35 15.86
C ASP A 9 13.74 -1.62 15.05
N LEU A 10 12.79 -2.56 15.13
CA LEU A 10 12.67 -3.66 14.17
C LEU A 10 12.19 -3.13 12.81
N ILE A 11 11.21 -2.24 12.79
CA ILE A 11 10.76 -1.52 11.59
C ILE A 11 11.91 -0.66 11.03
N LYS A 12 12.60 0.11 11.87
CA LYS A 12 13.77 0.90 11.47
C LYS A 12 14.94 0.00 11.09
N TYR A 13 15.19 -1.11 11.78
CA TYR A 13 16.28 -2.04 11.46
C TYR A 13 15.99 -2.74 10.13
N VAL A 14 14.76 -3.21 9.92
CA VAL A 14 14.33 -3.78 8.64
C VAL A 14 14.41 -2.71 7.54
N ALA A 15 13.99 -1.47 7.78
CA ALA A 15 14.19 -0.37 6.84
C ALA A 15 15.71 -0.14 6.59
N GLU A 16 16.46 0.26 7.60
CA GLU A 16 17.90 0.58 7.57
C GLU A 16 18.81 -0.52 7.01
N HIS A 17 18.46 -1.81 7.20
CA HIS A 17 19.28 -2.94 6.75
C HIS A 17 18.79 -3.56 5.42
N THR A 18 17.58 -3.22 4.95
CA THR A 18 17.17 -3.53 3.57
C THR A 18 17.60 -2.44 2.56
N TRP A 19 17.94 -1.24 3.03
CA TRP A 19 18.37 -0.05 2.26
C TRP A 19 19.69 -0.16 1.45
N LYS A 20 20.34 -1.33 1.35
CA LYS A 20 21.65 -1.45 0.66
C LYS A 20 21.57 -1.61 -0.87
N TRP A 21 20.39 -1.52 -1.46
CA TRP A 21 20.20 -1.66 -2.91
C TRP A 21 19.41 -0.45 -3.43
N GLY A 22 19.99 0.24 -4.40
CA GLY A 22 19.67 1.62 -4.74
C GLY A 22 18.54 1.77 -5.76
N ASP A 23 17.36 1.22 -5.51
CA ASP A 23 16.18 1.46 -6.34
C ASP A 23 14.88 1.61 -5.51
N TRP A 24 14.05 2.60 -5.84
CA TRP A 24 12.89 3.07 -5.07
C TRP A 24 11.74 2.05 -4.93
N MET A 25 11.52 1.18 -5.92
CA MET A 25 10.56 0.07 -5.83
C MET A 25 11.01 -1.04 -4.85
N GLU A 26 12.29 -1.03 -4.45
CA GLU A 26 12.82 -2.05 -3.55
C GLU A 26 12.43 -1.81 -2.10
N GLU A 27 12.12 -0.59 -1.66
CA GLU A 27 11.82 -0.32 -0.24
C GLU A 27 10.48 -0.95 0.21
N PHE A 28 9.38 -0.63 -0.46
CA PHE A 28 8.08 -1.27 -0.20
C PHE A 28 8.15 -2.79 -0.38
N SER A 29 8.85 -3.26 -1.41
CA SER A 29 9.01 -4.68 -1.70
C SER A 29 9.88 -5.41 -0.67
N ALA A 30 10.94 -4.78 -0.18
CA ALA A 30 11.89 -5.34 0.78
C ALA A 30 11.32 -5.32 2.19
N ILE A 31 10.65 -4.24 2.62
CA ILE A 31 9.89 -4.19 3.88
C ILE A 31 8.88 -5.34 3.91
N ARG A 32 8.07 -5.44 2.85
CA ARG A 32 7.05 -6.48 2.67
C ARG A 32 7.65 -7.89 2.67
N THR A 33 8.75 -8.12 1.96
CA THR A 33 9.41 -9.44 1.89
C THR A 33 10.09 -9.82 3.20
N SER A 34 10.65 -8.84 3.91
CA SER A 34 11.36 -9.07 5.16
C SER A 34 10.40 -9.45 6.28
N PHE A 35 9.26 -8.75 6.40
CA PHE A 35 8.27 -9.10 7.43
C PHE A 35 7.70 -10.51 7.24
N THR A 36 7.34 -10.91 6.02
CA THR A 36 6.82 -12.26 5.79
C THR A 36 7.85 -13.34 6.05
N LYS A 37 9.12 -13.13 5.66
CA LYS A 37 10.16 -14.16 5.86
C LYS A 37 10.67 -14.24 7.30
N ALA A 38 10.76 -13.11 8.00
CA ALA A 38 11.33 -13.05 9.34
C ALA A 38 10.30 -13.26 10.45
N LEU A 39 9.04 -12.87 10.23
CA LEU A 39 7.98 -12.85 11.25
C LEU A 39 6.78 -13.75 10.92
N ASP A 40 6.83 -14.50 9.80
CA ASP A 40 5.72 -15.32 9.29
C ASP A 40 4.40 -14.54 9.12
N TRP A 41 4.52 -13.23 8.84
CA TRP A 41 3.36 -12.37 8.61
C TRP A 41 2.64 -12.73 7.32
N LYS A 42 1.32 -12.86 7.43
CA LYS A 42 0.39 -13.06 6.32
C LYS A 42 -0.47 -11.81 6.16
N GLY A 43 -0.80 -11.45 4.93
CA GLY A 43 -1.59 -10.25 4.65
C GLY A 43 -2.63 -10.44 3.57
N VAL A 44 -3.36 -9.36 3.30
CA VAL A 44 -4.17 -9.20 2.10
C VAL A 44 -3.34 -8.42 1.09
N LEU A 45 -2.97 -9.05 -0.01
CA LEU A 45 -2.17 -8.41 -1.07
C LEU A 45 -3.07 -8.03 -2.24
N VAL A 46 -3.04 -6.76 -2.62
CA VAL A 46 -3.78 -6.24 -3.77
C VAL A 46 -2.80 -5.79 -4.85
N GLU A 47 -3.02 -6.22 -6.09
CA GLU A 47 -2.19 -5.86 -7.23
C GLU A 47 -3.06 -5.66 -8.47
N ALA A 48 -2.93 -4.51 -9.13
CA ALA A 48 -3.72 -4.17 -10.30
C ALA A 48 -3.20 -4.86 -11.58
N SER A 49 -1.87 -4.92 -11.77
CA SER A 49 -1.26 -5.56 -12.93
C SER A 49 -1.50 -7.07 -12.91
N PRO A 50 -2.17 -7.62 -13.94
CA PRO A 50 -2.35 -9.07 -14.04
C PRO A 50 -1.02 -9.83 -14.08
N THR A 51 -0.01 -9.22 -14.73
CA THR A 51 1.34 -9.79 -14.85
C THR A 51 2.04 -9.86 -13.49
N ASN A 52 2.00 -8.78 -12.70
CA ASN A 52 2.61 -8.77 -11.38
C ASN A 52 1.83 -9.63 -10.40
N TYR A 53 0.49 -9.63 -10.47
CA TYR A 53 -0.35 -10.49 -9.67
C TYR A 53 -0.01 -11.97 -9.87
N ALA A 54 0.11 -12.41 -11.13
CA ALA A 54 0.47 -13.80 -11.46
C ALA A 54 1.87 -14.20 -10.93
N LYS A 55 2.80 -13.25 -10.83
CA LYS A 55 4.12 -13.47 -10.19
C LYS A 55 3.99 -13.49 -8.68
N MET A 56 3.19 -12.59 -8.10
CA MET A 56 2.97 -12.44 -6.67
C MET A 56 2.42 -13.72 -6.06
N ILE A 57 1.34 -14.29 -6.60
CA ILE A 57 0.70 -15.50 -6.05
C ILE A 57 1.63 -16.73 -6.06
N LYS A 58 2.56 -16.81 -7.01
CA LYS A 58 3.55 -17.89 -7.06
C LYS A 58 4.63 -17.74 -6.00
N LYS A 59 5.04 -16.49 -5.73
CA LYS A 59 6.05 -16.17 -4.72
C LYS A 59 5.48 -16.17 -3.30
N ARG A 60 4.17 -15.90 -3.17
CA ARG A 60 3.45 -15.71 -1.91
C ARG A 60 2.13 -16.49 -1.91
N PRO A 61 2.19 -17.83 -1.89
CA PRO A 61 1.00 -18.66 -1.95
C PRO A 61 0.20 -18.69 -0.63
N ASN A 62 0.82 -18.32 0.50
CA ASN A 62 0.28 -18.54 1.84
C ASN A 62 -0.18 -17.24 2.54
N GLU A 63 -0.75 -16.32 1.78
CA GLU A 63 -1.32 -15.07 2.29
C GLU A 63 -2.74 -15.28 2.82
N ILE A 64 -3.29 -14.31 3.56
CA ILE A 64 -4.70 -14.31 3.94
C ILE A 64 -5.55 -14.25 2.66
N ALA A 65 -5.19 -13.33 1.75
CA ALA A 65 -5.79 -13.22 0.44
C ALA A 65 -4.84 -12.58 -0.57
N ASN A 66 -4.99 -12.97 -1.84
CA ASN A 66 -4.37 -12.30 -2.98
C ASN A 66 -5.50 -11.81 -3.90
N VAL A 67 -5.50 -10.52 -4.24
CA VAL A 67 -6.58 -9.87 -5.00
C VAL A 67 -6.01 -9.18 -6.24
N ASN A 68 -6.50 -9.54 -7.43
CA ASN A 68 -6.18 -8.81 -8.65
C ASN A 68 -7.21 -7.70 -8.89
N ALA A 69 -6.92 -6.51 -8.41
CA ALA A 69 -7.82 -5.36 -8.51
C ALA A 69 -7.02 -4.05 -8.45
N GLY A 70 -7.55 -3.00 -9.08
CA GLY A 70 -7.20 -1.63 -8.72
C GLY A 70 -7.90 -1.22 -7.42
N ILE A 71 -7.37 -0.21 -6.74
CA ILE A 71 -8.06 0.41 -5.60
C ILE A 71 -8.54 1.80 -5.98
N CYS A 72 -9.83 2.08 -5.73
CA CYS A 72 -10.50 3.33 -6.02
C CYS A 72 -11.47 3.69 -4.89
N SER A 73 -11.95 4.93 -4.88
CA SER A 73 -13.05 5.38 -4.01
C SER A 73 -14.40 4.73 -4.34
N GLU A 74 -14.58 4.23 -5.57
CA GLU A 74 -15.82 3.57 -6.03
C GLU A 74 -15.50 2.36 -6.92
N GLU A 75 -16.40 1.37 -6.93
CA GLU A 75 -16.24 0.20 -7.79
C GLU A 75 -16.54 0.53 -9.26
N LYS A 76 -15.61 0.21 -10.16
CA LYS A 76 -15.76 0.40 -11.60
C LYS A 76 -14.78 -0.46 -12.37
N ASP A 77 -15.09 -0.70 -13.63
CA ASP A 77 -14.16 -1.35 -14.56
C ASP A 77 -13.24 -0.29 -15.18
N LEU A 78 -11.94 -0.56 -15.17
CA LEU A 78 -10.90 0.30 -15.74
C LEU A 78 -10.02 -0.48 -16.71
N HIS A 79 -9.28 0.23 -17.56
CA HIS A 79 -8.41 -0.37 -18.57
C HIS A 79 -6.94 -0.29 -18.14
N TRP A 80 -6.38 -1.42 -17.74
CA TRP A 80 -4.96 -1.55 -17.41
C TRP A 80 -4.11 -1.70 -18.67
N VAL A 81 -3.21 -0.75 -18.90
CA VAL A 81 -2.22 -0.79 -19.98
C VAL A 81 -0.93 -1.42 -19.48
N GLU A 82 -0.56 -2.56 -20.05
CA GLU A 82 0.72 -3.22 -19.79
C GLU A 82 1.77 -2.69 -20.79
N ALA A 83 2.57 -1.73 -20.34
CA ALA A 83 3.57 -1.03 -21.14
C ALA A 83 5.01 -1.34 -20.74
N GLY A 84 5.23 -2.00 -19.60
CA GLY A 84 6.50 -2.47 -19.05
C GLY A 84 6.96 -1.70 -17.81
N GLY A 85 6.99 -2.35 -16.64
CA GLY A 85 7.58 -1.76 -15.43
C GLY A 85 6.81 -0.54 -14.93
N ALA A 86 7.53 0.54 -14.60
CA ALA A 86 6.99 1.77 -14.02
C ALA A 86 6.05 2.55 -14.96
N ILE A 87 5.97 2.18 -16.24
CA ILE A 87 5.06 2.83 -17.20
C ILE A 87 3.73 2.07 -17.39
N ASN A 88 3.49 1.02 -16.60
CA ASN A 88 2.17 0.40 -16.52
C ASN A 88 1.18 1.33 -15.80
N GLY A 89 -0.11 1.24 -16.12
CA GLY A 89 -1.12 2.00 -15.38
C GLY A 89 -2.52 1.91 -15.97
N PHE A 90 -3.47 2.58 -15.31
CA PHE A 90 -4.84 2.71 -15.78
C PHE A 90 -4.96 3.80 -16.85
N LEU A 91 -5.58 3.46 -17.97
CA LEU A 91 -5.79 4.36 -19.10
C LEU A 91 -6.53 5.64 -18.70
N GLU A 92 -7.53 5.47 -17.83
CA GLU A 92 -8.42 6.53 -17.38
C GLU A 92 -7.74 7.59 -16.50
N PHE A 93 -6.59 7.26 -15.91
CA PHE A 93 -5.89 8.14 -14.97
C PHE A 93 -4.57 8.69 -15.52
N ALA A 94 -4.03 8.09 -16.59
CA ALA A 94 -2.80 8.57 -17.18
C ALA A 94 -3.02 9.89 -17.94
N PRO A 95 -2.21 10.94 -17.70
CA PRO A 95 -2.26 12.17 -18.46
C PRO A 95 -2.02 11.93 -19.95
N GLU A 96 -2.68 12.67 -20.84
CA GLU A 96 -2.54 12.50 -22.30
C GLU A 96 -1.08 12.55 -22.77
N THR A 97 -0.27 13.46 -22.21
CA THR A 97 1.17 13.57 -22.49
C THR A 97 1.93 12.30 -22.12
N PHE A 98 1.56 11.64 -21.01
CA PHE A 98 2.14 10.36 -20.61
C PHE A 98 1.74 9.26 -21.60
N GLN A 99 0.46 9.19 -21.97
CA GLN A 99 -0.04 8.21 -22.92
C GLN A 99 0.71 8.34 -24.27
N GLN A 100 0.80 9.54 -24.83
CA GLN A 100 1.50 9.79 -26.09
C GLN A 100 2.99 9.46 -26.03
N THR A 101 3.63 9.60 -24.86
CA THR A 101 5.05 9.33 -24.68
C THR A 101 5.34 7.83 -24.52
N TRP A 102 4.50 7.11 -23.78
CA TRP A 102 4.83 5.76 -23.30
C TRP A 102 3.93 4.65 -23.85
N TRP A 103 2.73 5.00 -24.32
CA TRP A 103 1.70 4.06 -24.77
C TRP A 103 1.35 4.29 -26.24
N ASN A 104 1.78 3.35 -27.09
CA ASN A 104 1.34 3.34 -28.48
C ASN A 104 -0.10 2.79 -28.59
N GLU A 105 -0.72 2.99 -29.76
CA GLU A 105 -2.09 2.54 -30.04
C GLU A 105 -2.31 1.05 -29.79
N GLU A 106 -1.31 0.22 -30.09
CA GLU A 106 -1.37 -1.23 -29.88
C GLU A 106 -1.50 -1.57 -28.38
N LYS A 107 -0.70 -0.95 -27.52
CA LYS A 107 -0.76 -1.13 -26.06
C LYS A 107 -2.12 -0.73 -25.51
N ILE A 108 -2.64 0.42 -25.95
CA ILE A 108 -3.97 0.92 -25.52
C ILE A 108 -5.06 -0.05 -25.97
N LYS A 109 -5.01 -0.52 -27.23
CA LYS A 109 -5.99 -1.48 -27.76
C LYS A 109 -5.95 -2.82 -27.03
N ASN A 110 -4.80 -3.22 -26.52
CA ASN A 110 -4.60 -4.47 -25.77
C ASN A 110 -4.81 -4.32 -24.25
N ALA A 111 -5.24 -3.15 -23.78
CA ALA A 111 -5.50 -2.91 -22.37
C ALA A 111 -6.48 -3.95 -21.80
N LYS A 112 -6.22 -4.38 -20.57
CA LYS A 112 -7.03 -5.39 -19.88
C LYS A 112 -8.04 -4.69 -18.99
N VAL A 113 -9.29 -5.15 -19.05
CA VAL A 113 -10.29 -4.70 -18.09
C VAL A 113 -9.96 -5.27 -16.72
N ILE A 114 -9.76 -4.39 -15.74
CA ILE A 114 -9.49 -4.71 -14.34
C ILE A 114 -10.52 -3.99 -13.49
N LYS A 115 -11.10 -4.74 -12.55
CA LYS A 115 -12.04 -4.16 -11.60
C LYS A 115 -11.28 -3.30 -10.60
N CYS A 116 -11.64 -2.03 -10.52
CA CYS A 116 -11.27 -1.16 -9.41
C CYS A 116 -12.26 -1.37 -8.26
N ARG A 117 -11.76 -1.46 -7.04
CA ARG A 117 -12.54 -1.78 -5.84
C ARG A 117 -12.21 -0.82 -4.70
N THR A 118 -13.14 -0.69 -3.76
CA THR A 118 -12.85 0.00 -2.49
C THR A 118 -12.07 -0.92 -1.56
N LEU A 119 -11.20 -0.35 -0.72
CA LEU A 119 -10.56 -1.14 0.33
C LEU A 119 -11.59 -1.66 1.33
N LYS A 120 -12.66 -0.92 1.63
CA LYS A 120 -13.78 -1.43 2.45
C LYS A 120 -14.30 -2.78 1.95
N ASN A 121 -14.60 -2.92 0.65
CA ASN A 121 -15.14 -4.17 0.13
C ASN A 121 -14.08 -5.27 0.08
N VAL A 122 -12.86 -4.95 -0.35
CA VAL A 122 -11.76 -5.91 -0.39
C VAL A 122 -11.46 -6.47 1.01
N LEU A 123 -11.38 -5.61 2.02
CA LEU A 123 -11.08 -6.03 3.39
C LEU A 123 -12.25 -6.81 4.01
N ASN A 124 -13.48 -6.34 3.87
CA ASN A 124 -14.65 -7.07 4.37
C ASN A 124 -14.75 -8.49 3.78
N GLU A 125 -14.53 -8.66 2.48
CA GLU A 125 -14.60 -9.98 1.83
C GLU A 125 -13.44 -10.92 2.21
N THR A 126 -12.31 -10.37 2.66
CA THR A 126 -11.10 -11.17 2.92
C THR A 126 -10.88 -11.46 4.39
N VAL A 127 -11.16 -10.49 5.27
CA VAL A 127 -10.94 -10.60 6.71
C VAL A 127 -12.18 -10.31 7.57
N GLY A 128 -13.25 -9.78 6.97
CA GLY A 128 -14.46 -9.38 7.67
C GLY A 128 -14.30 -8.11 8.51
N ASP A 129 -15.20 -7.95 9.47
CA ASP A 129 -15.23 -6.80 10.38
C ASP A 129 -14.36 -7.03 11.63
N HIS A 130 -13.92 -5.92 12.22
CA HIS A 130 -13.11 -5.85 13.44
C HIS A 130 -11.76 -6.57 13.34
N PHE A 131 -11.14 -6.54 12.16
CA PHE A 131 -9.82 -7.10 11.94
C PHE A 131 -8.70 -6.07 12.21
N HIS A 132 -7.61 -6.52 12.82
CA HIS A 132 -6.42 -5.70 13.05
C HIS A 132 -5.25 -6.22 12.22
N PHE A 133 -4.60 -5.34 11.46
CA PHE A 133 -3.36 -5.62 10.76
C PHE A 133 -2.20 -4.90 11.45
N ASP A 134 -1.09 -5.58 11.69
CA ASP A 134 0.06 -4.92 12.32
C ASP A 134 0.70 -3.85 11.43
N PHE A 135 0.58 -4.03 10.10
CA PHE A 135 1.22 -3.17 9.13
C PHE A 135 0.40 -3.03 7.85
N PHE A 136 0.31 -1.80 7.36
CA PHE A 136 -0.28 -1.48 6.06
C PHE A 136 0.70 -0.65 5.25
N SER A 137 1.00 -1.13 4.05
CA SER A 137 1.90 -0.50 3.10
C SER A 137 1.11 -0.14 1.85
N LEU A 138 1.11 1.14 1.49
CA LEU A 138 0.34 1.68 0.38
C LEU A 138 1.23 2.48 -0.58
N ASP A 139 1.37 1.95 -1.79
CA ASP A 139 2.07 2.58 -2.91
C ASP A 139 1.30 2.23 -4.18
N ILE A 140 0.52 3.19 -4.69
CA ILE A 140 -0.37 3.00 -5.85
C ILE A 140 -0.27 4.19 -6.82
N GLU A 141 0.91 4.82 -6.87
CA GLU A 141 1.31 5.81 -7.86
C GLU A 141 0.30 6.99 -7.99
N GLY A 142 -0.16 7.53 -6.85
CA GLY A 142 -0.90 8.79 -6.80
C GLY A 142 -2.35 8.69 -6.31
N ALA A 143 -2.90 7.48 -6.18
CA ALA A 143 -4.28 7.25 -5.72
C ALA A 143 -4.39 7.00 -4.20
N GLU A 144 -3.33 7.29 -3.42
CA GLU A 144 -3.24 6.94 -1.99
C GLU A 144 -4.39 7.53 -1.17
N TYR A 145 -4.78 8.78 -1.45
CA TYR A 145 -5.87 9.45 -0.74
C TYR A 145 -7.22 8.75 -0.97
N ASP A 146 -7.55 8.43 -2.23
CA ASP A 146 -8.82 7.78 -2.58
C ASP A 146 -8.89 6.37 -1.99
N ALA A 147 -7.77 5.64 -2.02
CA ALA A 147 -7.66 4.35 -1.38
C ALA A 147 -7.93 4.45 0.13
N LEU A 148 -7.24 5.35 0.83
CA LEU A 148 -7.41 5.55 2.27
C LEU A 148 -8.83 6.01 2.64
N MET A 149 -9.43 6.91 1.85
CA MET A 149 -10.80 7.36 2.07
C MET A 149 -11.81 6.21 1.97
N SER A 150 -11.51 5.21 1.15
CA SER A 150 -12.37 4.04 0.95
C SER A 150 -12.30 3.00 2.08
N ILE A 151 -11.48 3.22 3.13
CA ILE A 151 -11.36 2.33 4.30
C ILE A 151 -12.39 2.72 5.36
N ASP A 152 -13.03 1.72 5.97
CA ASP A 152 -13.83 1.91 7.18
C ASP A 152 -12.97 1.67 8.43
N PHE A 153 -12.34 2.72 8.96
CA PHE A 153 -11.43 2.62 10.10
C PHE A 153 -12.13 2.22 11.42
N SER A 154 -13.47 2.15 11.45
CA SER A 154 -14.21 1.60 12.59
C SER A 154 -14.30 0.06 12.55
N LEU A 155 -14.11 -0.54 11.37
CA LEU A 155 -14.18 -1.98 11.15
C LEU A 155 -12.79 -2.59 10.97
N VAL A 156 -11.82 -1.85 10.45
CA VAL A 156 -10.45 -2.34 10.29
C VAL A 156 -9.47 -1.33 10.86
N SER A 157 -8.46 -1.83 11.57
CA SER A 157 -7.40 -0.99 12.13
C SER A 157 -6.02 -1.50 11.76
N PHE A 158 -5.06 -0.60 11.83
CA PHE A 158 -3.66 -0.86 11.53
C PHE A 158 -2.79 -0.47 12.71
N GLY A 159 -1.72 -1.21 12.99
CA GLY A 159 -0.70 -0.81 13.96
C GLY A 159 0.16 0.33 13.40
N VAL A 160 0.71 0.11 12.21
CA VAL A 160 1.53 1.08 11.46
C VAL A 160 1.04 1.20 10.03
N ILE A 161 0.97 2.44 9.53
CA ILE A 161 0.67 2.74 8.12
C ILE A 161 1.88 3.41 7.49
N PHE A 162 2.33 2.83 6.38
CA PHE A 162 3.42 3.32 5.54
C PHE A 162 2.84 3.65 4.16
N VAL A 163 2.83 4.92 3.79
CA VAL A 163 2.17 5.40 2.56
C VAL A 163 3.13 6.22 1.71
N GLU A 164 3.09 6.01 0.40
CA GLU A 164 3.82 6.84 -0.57
C GLU A 164 3.38 8.30 -0.45
N SER A 165 4.36 9.18 -0.61
CA SER A 165 4.18 10.63 -0.64
C SER A 165 4.85 11.17 -1.89
N ASP A 166 4.14 12.06 -2.59
CA ASP A 166 4.64 12.65 -3.82
C ASP A 166 5.02 14.11 -3.55
N GLU A 167 6.31 14.43 -3.61
CA GLU A 167 6.81 15.80 -3.40
C GLU A 167 6.22 16.80 -4.41
N HIS A 168 5.77 16.32 -5.58
CA HIS A 168 5.13 17.13 -6.61
C HIS A 168 3.63 17.34 -6.35
N ASN A 169 3.06 16.65 -5.35
CA ASN A 169 1.66 16.76 -4.97
C ASN A 169 1.48 17.03 -3.46
N PRO A 170 1.87 18.23 -2.98
CA PRO A 170 1.78 18.58 -1.57
C PRO A 170 0.34 18.60 -1.04
N LEU A 171 -0.66 18.85 -1.91
CA LEU A 171 -2.07 18.83 -1.54
C LEU A 171 -2.56 17.41 -1.24
N LYS A 172 -2.21 16.42 -2.08
CA LYS A 172 -2.44 14.98 -1.80
C LYS A 172 -1.84 14.60 -0.45
N ASN A 173 -0.56 14.95 -0.25
CA ASN A 173 0.17 14.61 0.97
C ASN A 173 -0.48 15.23 2.22
N MET A 174 -0.94 16.48 2.14
CA MET A 174 -1.69 17.13 3.22
C MET A 174 -3.03 16.45 3.49
N ALA A 175 -3.76 16.07 2.44
CA ALA A 175 -5.04 15.38 2.55
C ALA A 175 -4.90 14.00 3.20
N VAL A 176 -3.87 13.22 2.82
CA VAL A 176 -3.52 11.94 3.45
C VAL A 176 -3.21 12.13 4.94
N ARG A 177 -2.36 13.11 5.29
CA ARG A 177 -2.03 13.39 6.70
C ARG A 177 -3.27 13.75 7.51
N THR A 178 -4.13 14.59 6.96
CA THR A 178 -5.36 15.04 7.63
C THR A 178 -6.32 13.88 7.86
N LEU A 179 -6.54 13.06 6.83
CA LEU A 179 -7.41 11.89 6.88
C LEU A 179 -6.94 10.89 7.95
N LEU A 180 -5.67 10.49 7.90
CA LEU A 180 -5.11 9.52 8.86
C LEU A 180 -5.09 10.07 10.29
N THR A 181 -4.83 11.36 10.47
CA THR A 181 -4.93 12.00 11.80
C THR A 181 -6.35 11.92 12.34
N SER A 182 -7.36 12.21 11.51
CA SER A 182 -8.76 12.12 11.90
C SER A 182 -9.21 10.68 12.19
N ALA A 183 -8.55 9.69 11.57
CA ALA A 183 -8.82 8.27 11.75
C ALA A 183 -8.08 7.64 12.94
N GLY A 184 -7.38 8.43 13.77
CA GLY A 184 -6.71 7.92 14.97
C GLY A 184 -5.26 7.50 14.77
N TYR A 185 -4.56 8.08 13.80
CA TYR A 185 -3.15 7.80 13.54
C TYR A 185 -2.26 9.03 13.69
N THR A 186 -1.12 8.89 14.33
CA THR A 186 -0.12 9.95 14.50
C THR A 186 0.97 9.83 13.46
N PHE A 187 1.23 10.92 12.72
CA PHE A 187 2.38 11.03 11.82
C PHE A 187 3.70 11.04 12.62
N ILE A 188 4.63 10.15 12.29
CA ILE A 188 5.90 9.98 13.01
C ILE A 188 7.09 10.55 12.24
N LYS A 189 7.20 10.24 10.95
CA LYS A 189 8.33 10.68 10.12
C LYS A 189 7.99 10.61 8.63
N ASP A 190 8.70 11.40 7.85
CA ASP A 190 8.90 11.24 6.42
C ASP A 190 10.28 10.64 6.14
N HIS A 191 10.38 9.79 5.13
CA HIS A 191 11.65 9.27 4.62
C HIS A 191 11.49 8.78 3.19
N ASN A 192 12.42 9.13 2.29
CA ASN A 192 12.46 8.64 0.90
C ASN A 192 11.10 8.62 0.20
N ARG A 193 10.38 9.76 0.19
CA ARG A 193 9.05 9.86 -0.42
C ARG A 193 8.00 8.94 0.22
N SER A 194 8.12 8.62 1.50
CA SER A 194 7.08 7.89 2.22
C SER A 194 6.84 8.43 3.62
N TYR A 195 5.58 8.39 4.04
CA TYR A 195 5.12 8.82 5.35
C TYR A 195 4.82 7.64 6.24
N TRP A 196 5.25 7.74 7.49
CA TRP A 196 5.01 6.77 8.55
C TRP A 196 3.99 7.31 9.54
N PHE A 197 2.96 6.52 9.79
CA PHE A 197 1.95 6.78 10.81
C PHE A 197 1.85 5.58 11.75
N VAL A 198 1.53 5.84 13.01
CA VAL A 198 1.27 4.82 14.02
C VAL A 198 -0.11 5.03 14.61
N ASN A 199 -0.77 3.93 14.99
CA ASN A 199 -2.02 3.99 15.73
C ASN A 199 -1.83 4.80 17.03
N ASN A 200 -2.80 5.63 17.40
CA ASN A 200 -2.72 6.39 18.65
C ASN A 200 -2.68 5.47 19.89
N ASP A 201 -3.29 4.29 19.80
CA ASP A 201 -3.31 3.28 20.85
C ASP A 201 -2.18 2.23 20.70
N PHE A 202 -1.17 2.50 19.86
CA PHE A 202 -0.07 1.57 19.56
C PHE A 202 0.56 0.94 20.82
N GLY A 203 0.78 1.74 21.86
CA GLY A 203 1.37 1.26 23.12
C GLY A 203 0.49 0.25 23.88
N LEU A 204 -0.84 0.35 23.73
CA LEU A 204 -1.81 -0.57 24.33
C LEU A 204 -1.96 -1.82 23.47
N ILE A 205 -2.06 -1.66 22.15
CA ILE A 205 -2.20 -2.78 21.19
C ILE A 205 -1.05 -3.78 21.36
N TYR A 206 0.15 -3.27 21.62
CA TYR A 206 1.36 -4.08 21.72
C TYR A 206 1.94 -4.19 23.13
N GLU A 207 1.15 -3.90 24.17
CA GLU A 207 1.64 -3.90 25.55
C GLU A 207 2.28 -5.24 25.95
N ASP A 208 1.67 -6.35 25.54
CA ASP A 208 2.12 -7.71 25.84
C ASP A 208 3.38 -8.13 25.07
N LEU A 209 3.73 -7.42 23.99
CA LEU A 209 4.96 -7.66 23.22
C LEU A 209 6.15 -6.84 23.75
N ILE A 210 5.89 -5.93 24.68
CA ILE A 210 6.85 -4.93 25.17
C ILE A 210 7.45 -5.32 26.55
N HIS A 211 7.00 -6.45 27.13
CA HIS A 211 7.40 -6.97 28.45
C HIS A 211 8.38 -8.16 28.39
#